data_AF-A0A1E1WIR0-F1
#
_entry.id   AF-A0A1E1WIR0-F1
#
_cell.length_a   1.000
_cell.length_b   1.000
_cell.length_c   1.000
_cell.angle_alpha   90.00
_cell.angle_beta   90.00
_cell.angle_gamma   90.00
#
_symmetry.space_group_name_H-M   'P 1'
#
loop_
_entity.id
_entity.type
_entity.pdbx_description
1 polymer ?
#
loop_
_entity_poly.entity_id
_entity_poly.type
_entity_poly.pdbx_seq_one_letter_code
_entity_poly.pdbx_strand_id
1 'polypeptide(L)'
;SQPPRGQVAAMSYFYDVAADYGLIDLVSGGRVSVSEYRQAAVVACSASNVEQPWACIDLVYIVTLLQDAYKMQDHQPVLLFKKNQQPRGVMGSGAGVHHRHE
;
A
#
# COMPACT_ATOMS: atom_id res chain seq x y z
N SER A 1 -9.34 -10.44 8.85
CA SER A 1 -8.34 -10.74 9.90
C SER A 1 -7.62 -9.46 10.25
N GLN A 2 -7.56 -9.07 11.53
CA GLN A 2 -6.88 -7.83 11.96
C GLN A 2 -5.37 -7.96 11.71
N PRO A 3 -4.68 -6.95 11.16
CA PRO A 3 -3.23 -7.02 10.98
C PRO A 3 -2.54 -7.09 12.36
N PRO A 4 -1.62 -8.04 12.60
CA PRO A 4 -0.88 -8.10 13.85
C PRO A 4 -0.11 -6.80 14.11
N ARG A 5 0.01 -6.41 15.38
CA ARG A 5 0.70 -5.16 15.81
C ARG A 5 2.12 -5.13 15.22
N GLY A 6 2.52 -4.00 14.64
CA GLY A 6 3.79 -3.83 13.93
C GLY A 6 3.74 -4.07 12.41
N GLN A 7 2.56 -4.35 11.84
CA GLN A 7 2.37 -4.41 10.39
C GLN A 7 1.65 -3.18 9.85
N VAL A 8 2.07 -2.76 8.65
CA VAL A 8 1.46 -1.66 7.90
C VAL A 8 0.38 -2.23 7.00
N ALA A 9 -0.78 -1.58 7.02
CA ALA A 9 -1.94 -1.92 6.22
C ALA A 9 -2.34 -0.70 5.38
N ALA A 10 -2.56 -0.89 4.08
CA ALA A 10 -2.96 0.16 3.16
C ALA A 10 -4.08 -0.31 2.23
N MET A 11 -4.76 0.65 1.61
CA MET A 11 -5.89 0.43 0.72
C MET A 11 -5.93 1.52 -0.36
N SER A 12 -6.97 1.51 -1.20
CA SER A 12 -7.25 2.55 -2.19
C SER A 12 -6.02 2.73 -3.11
N TYR A 13 -5.40 3.90 -3.11
CA TYR A 13 -4.29 4.22 -4.02
C TYR A 13 -3.15 3.19 -4.02
N PHE A 14 -2.69 2.70 -2.86
CA PHE A 14 -1.66 1.67 -2.81
C PHE A 14 -2.14 0.33 -3.38
N TYR A 15 -3.42 0.01 -3.16
CA TYR A 15 -4.02 -1.21 -3.69
C TYR A 15 -4.12 -1.15 -5.21
N ASP A 16 -4.66 -0.04 -5.74
CA ASP A 16 -4.91 0.12 -7.18
C ASP A 16 -3.57 0.07 -7.95
N VAL A 17 -2.54 0.79 -7.49
CA VAL A 17 -1.20 0.74 -8.11
C VAL A 17 -0.60 -0.67 -8.02
N ALA A 18 -0.70 -1.36 -6.88
CA ALA A 18 -0.17 -2.73 -6.78
C ALA A 18 -0.91 -3.72 -7.70
N ALA A 19 -2.22 -3.55 -7.86
CA ALA A 19 -3.04 -4.37 -8.73
C ALA A 19 -2.73 -4.15 -10.21
N ASP A 20 -2.56 -2.88 -10.63
CA ASP A 20 -2.21 -2.52 -12.01
C ASP A 20 -0.86 -3.11 -12.45
N TYR A 21 0.05 -3.33 -11.49
CA TYR A 21 1.36 -3.98 -11.71
C TYR A 21 1.36 -5.49 -11.44
N GLY A 22 0.20 -6.08 -11.13
CA GLY A 22 0.09 -7.50 -10.85
C GLY A 22 0.86 -7.97 -9.61
N LEU A 23 1.15 -7.06 -8.67
CA LEU A 23 1.83 -7.38 -7.41
C LEU A 23 0.88 -8.04 -6.41
N ILE A 24 -0.43 -7.91 -6.62
CA ILE A 24 -1.49 -8.51 -5.80
C ILE A 24 -2.62 -9.07 -6.66
N ASP A 25 -3.43 -9.93 -6.06
CA ASP A 25 -4.68 -10.41 -6.66
C ASP A 25 -5.80 -9.39 -6.49
N LEU A 26 -6.57 -9.17 -7.56
CA LEU A 26 -7.65 -8.17 -7.62
C LEU A 26 -8.84 -8.46 -6.69
N VAL A 27 -8.99 -9.70 -6.22
CA VAL A 27 -10.14 -10.14 -5.41
C VAL A 27 -9.76 -10.27 -3.94
N SER A 28 -8.59 -10.80 -3.66
CA SER A 28 -8.11 -11.14 -2.31
C SER A 28 -7.06 -10.17 -1.77
N GLY A 29 -6.54 -9.26 -2.59
CA GLY A 29 -5.46 -8.36 -2.22
C GLY A 29 -4.13 -9.10 -2.09
N GLY A 30 -3.30 -8.68 -1.14
CA GLY A 30 -2.02 -9.34 -0.93
C GLY A 30 -1.05 -8.62 0.00
N ARG A 31 0.20 -9.05 -0.06
CA ARG A 31 1.33 -8.48 0.70
C ARG A 31 2.36 -8.03 -0.31
N VAL A 32 2.75 -6.76 -0.25
CA VAL A 32 3.78 -6.21 -1.13
C VAL A 32 4.85 -5.57 -0.27
N SER A 33 6.09 -6.01 -0.44
CA SER A 33 7.27 -5.42 0.20
C SER A 33 7.66 -4.11 -0.48
N VAL A 34 8.43 -3.27 0.22
CA VAL A 34 8.93 -2.02 -0.40
C VAL A 34 9.88 -2.33 -1.56
N SER A 35 10.60 -3.45 -1.49
CA SER A 35 11.48 -3.90 -2.58
C SER A 35 10.73 -4.28 -3.86
N GLU A 36 9.52 -4.86 -3.76
CA GLU A 36 8.69 -5.20 -4.92
C GLU A 36 8.16 -3.94 -5.60
N TYR A 37 7.69 -2.96 -4.84
CA TYR A 37 7.35 -1.64 -5.39
C TYR A 37 8.55 -0.97 -6.07
N ARG A 38 9.75 -1.07 -5.47
CA ARG A 38 10.97 -0.53 -6.07
C ARG A 38 11.31 -1.21 -7.40
N GLN A 39 11.21 -2.53 -7.49
CA GLN A 39 11.48 -3.26 -8.72
C GLN A 39 10.47 -2.87 -9.82
N ALA A 40 9.19 -2.77 -9.47
CA ALA A 40 8.18 -2.24 -10.38
C ALA A 40 8.52 -0.81 -10.85
N ALA A 41 8.99 0.06 -9.94
CA ALA A 41 9.39 1.42 -10.27
C ALA A 41 10.55 1.45 -11.27
N VAL A 42 11.58 0.61 -11.07
CA VAL A 42 12.72 0.52 -11.99
C VAL A 42 12.26 0.12 -13.38
N VAL A 43 11.35 -0.85 -13.49
CA VAL A 43 10.78 -1.26 -14.78
C VAL A 43 9.96 -0.13 -15.41
N ALA A 44 9.04 0.47 -14.65
CA ALA A 44 8.16 1.54 -15.11
C ALA A 44 8.91 2.80 -15.57
N CYS A 45 10.05 3.11 -14.94
CA CYS A 45 10.87 4.26 -15.27
C CYS A 45 11.91 3.98 -16.37
N SER A 46 12.09 2.72 -16.78
CA SER A 46 13.12 2.34 -17.76
C SER A 46 12.79 2.71 -19.21
N ALA A 47 11.51 2.93 -19.52
CA ALA A 47 11.04 3.30 -20.85
C ALA A 47 9.82 4.22 -20.77
N SER A 48 9.64 5.07 -21.77
CA SER A 48 8.43 5.87 -21.89
C SER A 48 7.22 4.99 -22.24
N ASN A 49 6.14 5.13 -21.49
CA ASN A 49 4.86 4.48 -21.75
C ASN A 49 3.75 5.54 -21.87
N VAL A 50 3.24 5.77 -23.07
CA VAL A 50 2.19 6.76 -23.33
C VAL A 50 0.82 6.33 -22.82
N GLU A 51 0.59 5.02 -22.68
CA GLU A 51 -0.66 4.47 -22.14
C GLU A 51 -0.72 4.59 -20.62
N GLN A 52 0.44 4.61 -19.96
CA GLN A 52 0.56 4.77 -18.51
C GLN A 52 1.58 5.87 -18.18
N PRO A 53 1.30 7.15 -18.46
CA PRO A 53 2.26 8.24 -18.31
C PRO A 53 2.65 8.52 -16.84
N TRP A 54 1.81 8.09 -15.88
CA TRP A 54 2.01 8.33 -14.44
C TRP A 54 2.63 7.15 -13.70
N ALA A 55 2.78 6.00 -14.37
CA ALA A 55 3.32 4.75 -13.87
C ALA A 55 4.60 4.92 -13.02
N CYS A 56 5.61 5.57 -13.58
CA CYS A 56 6.89 5.76 -12.93
C CYS A 56 6.74 6.64 -11.68
N ILE A 57 6.01 7.76 -11.76
CA ILE A 57 5.87 8.67 -10.63
C ILE A 57 5.02 8.09 -9.50
N ASP A 58 3.96 7.33 -9.83
CA ASP A 58 3.10 6.67 -8.84
C ASP A 58 3.91 5.67 -8.00
N LEU A 59 4.71 4.82 -8.66
CA LEU A 59 5.55 3.85 -7.98
C LEU A 59 6.69 4.49 -7.20
N VAL A 60 7.35 5.52 -7.75
CA VAL A 60 8.37 6.29 -7.02
C VAL A 60 7.77 7.00 -5.80
N TYR A 61 6.57 7.56 -5.91
CA TYR A 61 5.87 8.17 -4.80
C TYR A 61 5.58 7.15 -3.69
N ILE A 62 5.10 5.95 -4.02
CA ILE A 62 4.88 4.89 -3.03
C ILE A 62 6.21 4.49 -2.37
N VAL A 63 7.26 4.24 -3.15
CA VAL A 63 8.57 3.83 -2.62
C VAL A 63 9.13 4.88 -1.66
N THR A 64 9.16 6.15 -2.07
CA THR A 64 9.66 7.26 -1.24
C THR A 64 8.81 7.47 0.01
N LEU A 65 7.49 7.36 -0.07
CA LEU A 65 6.61 7.45 1.09
C LEU A 65 6.88 6.33 2.11
N LEU A 66 7.01 5.08 1.65
CA LEU A 66 7.25 3.93 2.53
C LEU A 66 8.66 3.95 3.14
N GLN A 67 9.69 4.24 2.35
CA GLN A 67 11.08 4.26 2.83
C GLN A 67 11.47 5.55 3.53
N ASP A 68 11.23 6.70 2.91
CA ASP A 68 11.81 7.95 3.36
C ASP A 68 10.96 8.60 4.44
N ALA A 69 9.63 8.54 4.33
CA ALA A 69 8.74 9.09 5.34
C ALA A 69 8.41 8.09 6.45
N TYR A 70 7.98 6.87 6.09
CA TYR A 70 7.60 5.85 7.09
C TYR A 70 8.75 4.97 7.59
N LYS A 71 9.96 5.12 7.03
CA LYS A 71 11.17 4.39 7.46
C LYS A 71 10.99 2.87 7.43
N MET A 72 10.16 2.36 6.52
CA MET A 72 9.99 0.92 6.32
C MET A 72 11.22 0.32 5.65
N GLN A 73 11.58 -0.89 6.08
CA GLN A 73 12.68 -1.64 5.48
C GLN A 73 12.23 -2.33 4.19
N ASP A 74 13.16 -2.61 3.28
CA ASP A 74 12.88 -3.18 1.96
C ASP A 74 12.03 -4.45 1.99
N HIS A 75 12.30 -5.34 2.95
CA HIS A 75 11.60 -6.61 3.16
C HIS A 75 10.30 -6.49 3.98
N GLN A 76 9.99 -5.31 4.52
CA GLN A 76 8.82 -5.12 5.36
C GLN A 76 7.56 -5.07 4.49
N PRO A 77 6.56 -5.94 4.72
CA PRO A 77 5.37 -6.01 3.87
C PRO A 77 4.32 -4.97 4.25
N VAL A 78 3.67 -4.41 3.23
CA VAL A 78 2.41 -3.67 3.31
C VAL A 78 1.27 -4.64 2.99
N LEU A 79 0.30 -4.75 3.89
CA LEU A 79 -0.93 -5.52 3.69
C LEU A 79 -1.94 -4.71 2.89
N LEU A 80 -2.33 -5.20 1.72
CA LEU A 80 -3.26 -4.54 0.81
C LEU A 80 -4.57 -5.31 0.75
N PHE A 81 -5.67 -4.58 0.89
CA PHE A 81 -7.02 -5.12 0.80
C PHE A 81 -7.95 -4.14 0.11
N LYS A 82 -8.96 -4.69 -0.55
CA LYS A 82 -10.02 -3.89 -1.15
C LYS A 82 -10.81 -3.17 -0.07
N LYS A 83 -11.33 -1.98 -0.37
CA LYS A 83 -12.07 -1.14 0.59
C LYS A 83 -13.22 -1.86 1.31
N ASN A 84 -13.94 -2.73 0.60
CA ASN A 84 -15.04 -3.52 1.15
C ASN A 84 -14.58 -4.74 1.99
N GLN A 85 -13.28 -5.04 2.01
CA GLN A 85 -12.66 -6.15 2.76
C GLN A 85 -11.76 -5.66 3.89
N GLN A 86 -11.82 -4.37 4.24
CA GLN A 86 -10.97 -3.79 5.28
C GLN A 86 -11.08 -4.56 6.60
N PRO A 87 -9.95 -4.98 7.19
CA PRO A 87 -9.94 -5.56 8.52
C PRO A 87 -10.51 -4.63 9.58
N ARG A 88 -11.41 -5.14 10.43
CA ARG A 88 -11.83 -4.46 11.65
C ARG A 88 -10.58 -4.10 12.48
N GLY A 89 -10.45 -2.83 12.87
CA GLY A 89 -9.33 -2.31 13.66
C GLY A 89 -8.28 -1.50 12.89
N VAL A 90 -8.39 -1.34 11.57
CA VAL A 90 -7.63 -0.32 10.83
C VAL A 90 -8.33 1.03 11.01
N MET A 91 -7.93 1.78 12.04
CA MET A 91 -8.39 3.16 12.28
C MET A 91 -7.62 4.11 11.37
N GLY A 92 -8.31 4.78 10.44
CA GLY A 92 -7.87 6.12 10.07
C GLY A 92 -8.00 6.98 11.32
N SER A 93 -6.96 7.71 11.72
CA SER A 93 -7.01 8.62 12.86
C SER A 93 -8.12 9.66 12.66
N GLY A 94 -9.31 9.34 13.14
CA GLY A 94 -10.49 10.18 13.22
C GLY A 94 -11.11 9.91 14.58
N ALA A 95 -11.02 10.90 15.45
CA ALA A 95 -11.36 10.84 16.86
C ALA A 95 -12.76 10.26 17.14
N GLY A 96 -12.83 9.46 18.20
CA GLY A 96 -14.06 8.91 18.76
C GLY A 96 -13.76 8.25 20.10
N VAL A 97 -13.21 9.01 21.06
CA VAL A 97 -13.18 8.59 22.46
C VAL A 97 -14.63 8.54 22.93
N HIS A 98 -15.17 7.34 23.05
CA HIS A 98 -16.46 7.11 23.70
C HIS A 98 -16.22 7.18 25.21
N HIS A 99 -16.53 8.33 25.83
CA HIS A 99 -16.75 8.35 27.27
C HIS A 99 -18.01 7.54 27.55
N ARG A 100 -17.82 6.38 28.19
CA ARG A 100 -18.88 5.57 28.77
C ARG A 100 -19.04 6.08 30.20
N HIS A 101 -20.12 6.79 30.49
CA HIS A 101 -20.58 6.98 31.85
C HIS A 101 -21.75 6.03 32.08
N GLU A 102 -21.67 5.33 33.21
CA GLU A 102 -22.71 4.52 33.83
C GLU A 102 -23.99 5.32 34.08
#